data_AF-A0A371F5X2-F1
#
_entry.id   AF-A0A371F5X2-F1
#
_cell.length_a   1.000
_cell.length_b   1.000
_cell.length_c   1.000
_cell.angle_alpha   90.00
_cell.angle_beta   90.00
_cell.angle_gamma   90.00
#
_symmetry.space_group_name_H-M   'P 1'
#
loop_
_entity.id
_entity.type
_entity.pdbx_description
1 polymer ?
#
loop_
_entity_poly.entity_id
_entity_poly.type
_entity_poly.pdbx_seq_one_letter_code
_entity_poly.pdbx_strand_id
1 'polypeptide(L)'
;MAAWFIIMVQIAQIDVFFICGRERPHTCGTSLFLTIGSGDFLVHHAITLGLHTTAFILVKGALDAHSSKLMPNKKDFSYSFSYNDLERGGTCDISACDMFYLPVFWMLNTSG
;
A
#
# COMPACT_ATOMS: atom_id res chain seq x y z
N MET A 1 4.86 0.14 -12.70
CA MET A 1 5.16 -1.04 -11.86
C MET A 1 6.65 -1.16 -11.56
N ALA A 2 7.55 -1.21 -12.55
CA ALA A 2 9.00 -1.30 -12.31
C ALA A 2 9.59 -0.14 -11.46
N ALA A 3 9.19 1.11 -11.72
CA ALA A 3 9.66 2.27 -10.93
C ALA A 3 9.25 2.20 -9.44
N TRP A 4 8.10 1.60 -9.16
CA TRP A 4 7.58 1.44 -7.81
C TRP A 4 8.35 0.33 -7.05
N PHE A 5 8.73 -0.73 -7.77
CA PHE A 5 9.64 -1.75 -7.28
C PHE A 5 11.04 -1.18 -6.95
N ILE A 6 11.56 -0.27 -7.79
CA ILE A 6 12.83 0.42 -7.55
C ILE A 6 12.73 1.33 -6.31
N ILE A 7 11.61 2.03 -6.11
CA ILE A 7 11.38 2.85 -4.91
C ILE A 7 11.30 1.98 -3.65
N MET A 8 10.65 0.81 -3.69
CA MET A 8 10.61 -0.13 -2.56
C MET A 8 12.01 -0.64 -2.19
N VAL A 9 12.80 -1.01 -3.20
CA VAL A 9 14.19 -1.44 -3.01
C VAL A 9 15.03 -0.31 -2.42
N GLN A 10 14.82 0.93 -2.87
CA GLN A 10 15.56 2.08 -2.37
C GLN A 10 15.18 2.46 -0.92
N ILE A 11 13.91 2.35 -0.53
CA ILE A 11 13.44 2.59 0.85
C ILE A 11 14.03 1.57 1.82
N ALA A 12 14.04 0.28 1.45
CA ALA A 12 14.67 -0.77 2.25
C ALA A 12 16.18 -0.53 2.46
N GLN A 13 16.87 0.01 1.45
CA GLN A 13 18.30 0.36 1.56
C GLN A 13 18.54 1.58 2.47
N ILE A 14 17.61 2.53 2.52
CA ILE A 14 17.69 3.73 3.37
C ILE A 14 17.52 3.36 4.86
N ASP A 15 16.62 2.41 5.18
CA ASP A 15 16.38 1.95 6.55
C ASP A 15 17.61 1.25 7.16
N VAL A 16 18.34 0.46 6.36
CA VAL A 16 19.59 -0.19 6.79
C VAL A 16 20.69 0.85 7.10
N PHE A 17 20.80 1.89 6.26
CA PHE A 17 21.80 2.95 6.45
C PHE A 17 21.50 3.80 7.69
N PHE A 18 20.22 4.07 7.97
CA PHE A 18 19.81 4.88 9.12
C PHE A 18 19.90 4.13 10.46
N ILE A 19 19.68 2.80 10.47
CA ILE A 19 19.77 1.96 11.68
C ILE A 19 21.23 1.65 12.06
N CYS A 20 22.11 1.35 11.10
CA CYS A 20 23.52 1.05 11.38
C CYS A 20 24.38 2.31 11.62
N GLY A 21 23.99 3.46 11.09
CA GLY A 21 24.74 4.72 11.19
C GLY A 21 24.61 5.50 12.51
N ARG A 22 23.80 5.04 13.49
CA ARG A 22 23.50 5.79 14.72
C ARG A 22 23.96 5.09 16.01
N GLU A 23 25.26 4.86 16.14
CA GLU A 23 25.88 4.66 17.45
C GLU A 23 26.14 6.02 18.12
N ARG A 24 25.32 6.50 19.08
CA ARG A 24 25.71 7.57 20.04
C ARG A 24 24.89 7.55 21.35
N PRO A 25 25.48 8.07 22.45
CA PRO A 25 25.36 7.50 23.79
C PRO A 25 24.22 8.10 24.63
N HIS A 26 23.74 7.28 25.57
CA HIS A 26 23.01 7.60 26.81
C HIS A 26 22.57 9.06 27.02
N THR A 27 21.28 9.34 26.85
CA THR A 27 20.58 10.41 27.59
C THR A 27 19.22 9.90 28.04
N CYS A 28 19.09 9.72 29.35
CA CYS A 28 17.86 9.44 30.07
C CYS A 28 16.90 10.65 29.93
N GLY A 29 15.65 10.43 29.48
CA GLY A 29 14.56 11.41 29.69
C GLY A 29 13.61 11.72 28.53
N THR A 30 13.77 11.17 27.33
CA THR A 30 12.74 11.25 26.27
C THR A 30 12.73 9.97 25.46
N SER A 31 11.56 9.32 25.33
CA SER A 31 11.35 8.09 24.55
C SER A 31 11.44 8.33 23.03
N LEU A 32 12.07 9.42 22.59
CA LEU A 32 12.11 9.88 21.21
C LEU A 32 12.87 8.90 20.30
N PHE A 33 13.74 8.07 20.87
CA PHE A 33 14.43 7.01 20.15
C PHE A 33 14.69 5.80 21.05
N LEU A 34 13.96 4.71 20.82
CA LEU A 34 14.25 3.40 21.41
C LEU A 34 15.44 2.75 20.71
N THR A 35 16.16 1.90 21.44
CA THR A 35 17.20 1.03 20.87
C THR A 35 16.54 0.04 19.93
N ILE A 36 16.85 0.15 18.64
CA ILE A 36 16.31 -0.67 17.56
C ILE A 36 17.12 -1.97 17.47
N GLY A 37 16.45 -3.10 17.60
CA GLY A 37 17.00 -4.43 17.39
C GLY A 37 16.78 -4.95 15.96
N SER A 38 17.32 -6.13 15.66
CA SER A 38 17.11 -6.81 14.37
C SER A 38 15.65 -7.21 14.13
N GLY A 39 14.86 -7.42 15.20
CA GLY A 39 13.42 -7.69 15.11
C GLY A 39 12.62 -6.48 14.62
N ASP A 40 12.99 -5.28 15.06
CA ASP A 40 12.32 -4.03 14.66
C ASP A 40 12.49 -3.74 13.15
N PHE A 41 13.57 -4.23 12.53
CA PHE A 41 13.79 -4.12 11.10
C PHE A 41 12.73 -4.88 10.28
N LEU A 42 12.41 -6.12 10.68
CA LEU A 42 11.41 -6.94 10.01
C LEU A 42 10.00 -6.36 10.19
N VAL A 43 9.69 -5.88 11.39
CA VAL A 43 8.39 -5.24 11.68
C VAL A 43 8.25 -3.94 10.89
N HIS A 44 9.30 -3.12 10.83
CA HIS A 44 9.29 -1.88 10.05
C HIS A 44 9.05 -2.17 8.56
N HIS A 45 9.71 -3.18 8.00
CA HIS A 45 9.50 -3.59 6.61
C HIS A 45 8.09 -4.13 6.35
N ALA A 46 7.52 -4.89 7.30
CA ALA A 46 6.16 -5.39 7.18
C ALA A 46 5.12 -4.26 7.18
N ILE A 47 5.27 -3.27 8.07
CA ILE A 47 4.38 -2.10 8.15
C ILE A 47 4.52 -1.25 6.88
N THR A 48 5.76 -1.02 6.43
CA THR A 48 6.03 -0.27 5.19
C THR A 48 5.43 -0.99 4.00
N LEU A 49 5.51 -2.31 3.90
CA LEU A 49 4.86 -3.08 2.84
C LEU A 49 3.33 -2.93 2.88
N GLY A 50 2.72 -3.03 4.06
CA GLY A 50 1.27 -2.87 4.23
C GLY A 50 0.75 -1.47 3.88
N LEU A 51 1.49 -0.42 4.28
CA LEU A 51 1.20 0.97 3.89
C LEU A 51 1.29 1.16 2.38
N HIS A 52 2.34 0.61 1.78
CA HIS A 52 2.57 0.68 0.35
C HIS A 52 1.46 -0.04 -0.42
N THR A 53 1.13 -1.29 -0.09
CA THR A 53 0.05 -2.03 -0.78
C THR A 53 -1.27 -1.28 -0.67
N THR A 54 -1.61 -0.77 0.50
CA THR A 54 -2.82 0.04 0.72
C THR A 54 -2.85 1.28 -0.16
N ALA A 55 -1.75 2.04 -0.20
CA ALA A 55 -1.63 3.23 -1.05
C ALA A 55 -1.70 2.89 -2.54
N PHE A 56 -1.05 1.80 -2.97
CA PHE A 56 -1.08 1.34 -4.37
C PHE A 56 -2.50 1.00 -4.83
N ILE A 57 -3.26 0.29 -4.00
CA ILE A 57 -4.64 -0.08 -4.30
C ILE A 57 -5.53 1.16 -4.42
N LEU A 58 -5.41 2.12 -3.49
CA LEU A 58 -6.17 3.38 -3.53
C LEU A 58 -5.83 4.24 -4.74
N VAL A 59 -4.53 4.44 -5.03
CA VAL A 59 -4.08 5.21 -6.19
C VAL A 59 -4.56 4.56 -7.49
N LYS A 60 -4.45 3.24 -7.59
CA LYS A 60 -4.94 2.51 -8.75
C LYS A 60 -6.46 2.64 -8.89
N GLY A 61 -7.22 2.45 -7.81
CA GLY A 61 -8.68 2.59 -7.80
C GLY A 61 -9.14 4.00 -8.20
N ALA A 62 -8.46 5.04 -7.74
CA ALA A 62 -8.74 6.43 -8.11
C ALA A 62 -8.44 6.72 -9.58
N LEU A 63 -7.33 6.21 -10.12
CA LEU A 63 -6.97 6.38 -11.53
C LEU A 63 -7.88 5.59 -12.47
N ASP A 64 -8.25 4.36 -12.08
CA ASP A 64 -9.14 3.47 -12.84
C ASP A 64 -10.63 3.72 -12.55
N ALA A 65 -10.99 4.78 -11.80
CA ALA A 65 -12.38 5.10 -11.45
C ALA A 65 -13.19 5.58 -12.65
N HIS A 66 -12.57 6.35 -13.55
CA HIS A 66 -13.24 6.95 -14.70
C HIS A 66 -13.25 6.02 -15.92
N SER A 67 -12.12 5.37 -16.20
CA SER A 67 -11.96 4.52 -17.38
C SER A 67 -10.77 3.61 -17.18
N SER A 68 -10.89 2.34 -17.55
CA SER A 68 -9.77 1.41 -17.59
C SER A 68 -9.68 0.79 -18.97
N LYS A 69 -8.52 0.22 -19.32
CA LYS A 69 -8.38 -0.57 -20.56
C LYS A 69 -9.36 -1.76 -20.59
N LEU A 70 -9.77 -2.24 -19.41
CA LEU A 70 -10.76 -3.31 -19.32
C LEU A 70 -12.16 -2.79 -19.65
N MET A 71 -12.54 -1.67 -19.04
CA MET A 71 -13.87 -1.07 -19.15
C MET A 71 -13.74 0.43 -19.41
N PRO A 72 -13.77 0.87 -20.69
CA PRO A 72 -13.48 2.25 -21.04
C PRO A 72 -14.64 3.21 -20.71
N ASN A 73 -15.86 2.70 -20.61
CA ASN A 73 -17.11 3.41 -20.32
C ASN A 73 -17.47 3.42 -18.83
N LYS A 74 -16.50 3.20 -17.92
CA LYS A 74 -16.77 3.11 -16.47
C LYS A 74 -17.40 4.39 -15.89
N LYS A 75 -17.06 5.57 -16.42
CA LYS A 75 -17.62 6.88 -16.02
C LYS A 75 -19.13 7.00 -16.19
N ASP A 76 -19.72 6.22 -17.09
CA ASP A 76 -21.14 6.30 -17.42
C ASP A 76 -21.99 5.44 -16.46
N PHE A 77 -21.34 4.67 -15.59
CA PHE A 77 -21.97 3.88 -14.54
C PHE A 77 -21.88 4.58 -13.17
N SER A 78 -22.77 4.19 -12.26
CA SER A 78 -22.76 4.64 -10.86
C SER A 78 -21.45 4.29 -10.15
N TYR A 79 -21.12 4.98 -9.07
CA TYR A 79 -19.92 4.67 -8.27
C TYR A 79 -19.95 3.24 -7.66
N SER A 80 -21.14 2.75 -7.33
CA SER A 80 -21.40 1.38 -6.87
C SER A 80 -22.36 0.72 -7.86
N PHE A 81 -21.86 -0.15 -8.71
CA PHE A 81 -22.66 -0.96 -9.63
C PHE A 81 -22.26 -2.42 -9.48
N SER A 82 -23.23 -3.33 -9.46
CA SER A 82 -22.96 -4.75 -9.57
C SER A 82 -22.74 -5.09 -11.03
N TYR A 83 -21.63 -5.76 -11.34
CA TYR A 83 -21.33 -6.17 -12.71
C TYR A 83 -22.00 -7.50 -13.03
N ASN A 84 -22.61 -7.60 -14.21
CA ASN A 84 -23.32 -8.81 -14.63
C ASN A 84 -23.08 -9.12 -16.10
N ASP A 85 -21.84 -8.96 -16.59
CA ASP A 85 -21.55 -9.18 -18.02
C ASP A 85 -20.34 -10.10 -18.24
N LEU A 86 -20.60 -11.31 -18.74
CA LEU A 86 -19.60 -12.32 -19.07
C LEU A 86 -18.64 -11.92 -20.22
N GLU A 87 -18.84 -10.74 -20.83
CA GLU A 87 -18.24 -10.32 -22.11
C GLU A 87 -16.74 -9.96 -22.07
N ARG A 88 -16.05 -10.06 -20.92
CA ARG A 88 -14.63 -9.71 -20.84
C ARG A 88 -13.76 -10.50 -19.86
N GLY A 89 -14.10 -11.78 -19.64
CA GLY A 89 -13.38 -12.66 -18.71
C GLY A 89 -13.76 -12.48 -17.23
N GLY A 90 -14.90 -11.81 -16.97
CA GLY A 90 -15.40 -11.47 -15.64
C GLY A 90 -14.84 -10.14 -15.13
N THR A 91 -15.71 -9.23 -14.68
CA THR A 91 -15.28 -7.99 -14.02
C THR A 91 -15.93 -7.84 -12.65
N CYS A 92 -15.85 -8.92 -11.86
CA CYS A 92 -16.14 -8.89 -10.43
C CYS A 92 -15.30 -7.78 -9.77
N ASP A 93 -15.88 -7.08 -8.80
CA ASP A 93 -15.18 -6.10 -7.96
C ASP A 93 -14.48 -4.95 -8.73
N ILE A 94 -14.95 -4.60 -9.92
CA ILE A 94 -14.38 -3.50 -10.72
C ILE A 94 -14.98 -2.12 -10.39
N SER A 95 -16.08 -2.09 -9.63
CA SER A 95 -16.73 -0.83 -9.32
C SER A 95 -15.81 0.07 -8.48
N ALA A 96 -16.05 1.37 -8.53
CA ALA A 96 -15.24 2.30 -7.75
C ALA A 96 -15.43 2.05 -6.25
N CYS A 97 -16.62 1.63 -5.81
CA CYS A 97 -16.91 1.21 -4.45
C CYS A 97 -16.16 -0.08 -4.04
N ASP A 98 -16.13 -1.09 -4.90
CA ASP A 98 -15.46 -2.38 -4.59
C ASP A 98 -13.94 -2.21 -4.44
N MET A 99 -13.35 -1.22 -5.11
CA MET A 99 -11.95 -0.84 -4.95
C MET A 99 -11.61 -0.30 -3.55
N PHE A 100 -12.60 0.02 -2.69
CA PHE A 100 -12.37 0.42 -1.29
C PHE A 100 -12.35 -0.74 -0.29
N TYR A 101 -12.91 -1.90 -0.63
CA TYR A 101 -12.92 -3.05 0.28
C TYR A 101 -11.52 -3.65 0.48
N LEU A 102 -10.77 -3.85 -0.61
CA LEU A 102 -9.42 -4.41 -0.58
C LEU A 102 -8.40 -3.57 0.21
N PRO A 103 -8.31 -2.23 0.08
CA PRO A 103 -7.40 -1.43 0.90
C PRO A 103 -7.80 -1.40 2.37
N VAL A 104 -9.09 -1.51 2.71
CA VAL A 104 -9.52 -1.64 4.12
C VAL A 104 -9.02 -2.95 4.72
N PHE A 105 -9.08 -4.06 3.99
CA PHE A 105 -8.49 -5.32 4.43
C PHE A 105 -6.98 -5.17 4.69
N TRP A 106 -6.24 -4.60 3.74
CA TRP A 106 -4.79 -4.39 3.90
C TRP A 106 -4.42 -3.42 5.02
N MET A 107 -5.25 -2.38 5.23
CA MET A 107 -5.11 -1.47 6.36
C MET A 107 -5.25 -2.22 7.69
N LEU A 108 -6.28 -3.08 7.82
CA LEU A 108 -6.48 -3.90 9.02
C LEU A 108 -5.31 -4.87 9.26
N ASN A 109 -4.74 -5.45 8.20
CA ASN A 109 -3.54 -6.29 8.30
C ASN A 109 -2.26 -5.51 8.65
N THR A 110 -2.23 -4.20 8.46
CA THR A 110 -1.10 -3.34 8.83
C THR A 110 -1.20 -2.87 10.28
N SER A 111 -2.43 -2.72 10.79
CA SER A 111 -2.71 -2.25 12.15
C SER A 111 -2.90 -3.35 13.20
N GLY A 112 -3.10 -4.60 12.77
CA GLY A 112 -3.32 -5.77 13.63
C GLY A 112 -2.01 -6.44 14.01
#